data_AF-A0A6S7KTZ6-F1
#
_entry.id   AF-A0A6S7KTZ6-F1
#
_cell.length_a   1.000
_cell.length_b   1.000
_cell.length_c   1.000
_cell.angle_alpha   90.00
_cell.angle_beta   90.00
_cell.angle_gamma   90.00
#
_symmetry.space_group_name_H-M   'P 1'
#
loop_
_entity.id
_entity.type
_entity.pdbx_description
1 polymer ?
#
loop_
_entity_poly.entity_id
_entity_poly.type
_entity_poly.pdbx_seq_one_letter_code
_entity_poly.pdbx_strand_id
1 'polypeptide(L)'
;MSVSQEYRLAKSLVWSDQEFSLADFVKRYELPQVVLVVDGYCGVNERTTFSSGLILTLHSLHTTSKIVCQVPHSNAVVVPTSCPLKAEVIPMDCRDTIVTAYQLSTTCQQIKYVRVMEAGSTCNNNSLETLKTNDILQIKKNDSKNSVIRCKNLTTAQDVSILIDSTAVFVPLLDSNTYNLAEIQNKFGLPAKVRFLDKKAEKKLRSVPGKRQPSTYLSDLGQMTAIEEIQESDVIVTTTCSDFEEKLCLNVPTTLDIRITVAEGFLRGDETYQKVVKTLDKQLSRTNLEAFDDLDVYEHMDAVEKKMEDMAKDLSVEDASPDILKHARGHLARVE
;
A
#
# COMPACT_ATOMS: atom_id res chain seq x y z
N MET A 1 9.92 36.68 -17.82
CA MET A 1 10.32 35.42 -17.17
C MET A 1 11.29 34.70 -18.09
N SER A 2 12.44 34.25 -17.57
CA SER A 2 13.48 33.60 -18.39
C SER A 2 13.08 32.15 -18.65
N VAL A 3 12.71 31.83 -19.89
CA VAL A 3 12.50 30.45 -20.33
C VAL A 3 13.75 29.62 -20.01
N SER A 4 13.55 28.51 -19.30
CA SER A 4 14.64 27.60 -18.89
C SER A 4 15.45 27.13 -20.12
N GLN A 5 16.77 27.02 -19.97
CA GLN A 5 17.66 26.61 -21.05
C GLN A 5 17.29 25.20 -21.56
N GLU A 6 16.81 24.37 -20.66
CA GLU A 6 16.30 23.02 -20.87
C GLU A 6 15.11 23.00 -21.80
N TYR A 7 14.11 23.85 -21.53
CA TYR A 7 12.94 23.92 -22.38
C TYR A 7 13.31 24.40 -23.79
N ARG A 8 14.30 25.30 -23.91
CA ARG A 8 14.81 25.70 -25.24
C ARG A 8 15.50 24.56 -25.97
N LEU A 9 16.29 23.74 -25.26
CA LEU A 9 16.94 22.56 -25.84
C LEU A 9 15.91 21.52 -26.28
N ALA A 10 14.95 21.21 -25.41
CA ALA A 10 13.87 20.27 -25.70
C ALA A 10 13.00 20.74 -26.88
N LYS A 11 12.66 22.04 -26.93
CA LYS A 11 11.88 22.63 -28.02
C LYS A 11 12.64 22.77 -29.34
N SER A 12 13.98 22.71 -29.30
CA SER A 12 14.79 22.71 -30.53
C SER A 12 14.75 21.38 -31.28
N LEU A 13 14.22 20.32 -30.66
CA LEU A 13 14.03 19.03 -31.29
C LEU A 13 12.92 19.11 -32.35
N VAL A 14 13.18 18.49 -33.50
CA VAL A 14 12.17 18.25 -34.53
C VAL A 14 11.51 16.91 -34.22
N TRP A 15 10.19 16.90 -34.08
CA TRP A 15 9.41 15.70 -33.74
C TRP A 15 9.00 14.95 -34.99
N SER A 16 9.02 13.62 -34.91
CA SER A 16 8.55 12.76 -35.99
C SER A 16 7.04 12.58 -35.95
N ASP A 17 6.48 12.06 -37.04
CA ASP A 17 5.07 11.61 -37.08
C ASP A 17 4.88 10.19 -36.51
N GLN A 18 5.96 9.56 -36.00
CA GLN A 18 5.90 8.19 -35.51
C GLN A 18 5.45 8.16 -34.05
N GLU A 19 4.23 7.68 -33.84
CA GLU A 19 3.63 7.51 -32.52
C GLU A 19 3.84 6.10 -31.96
N PHE A 20 3.96 6.04 -30.64
CA PHE A 20 4.07 4.81 -29.86
C PHE A 20 3.21 4.92 -28.60
N SER A 21 2.69 3.79 -28.11
CA SER A 21 2.27 3.69 -26.72
C SER A 21 3.51 3.72 -25.81
N LEU A 22 3.36 4.17 -24.55
CA LEU A 22 4.48 4.14 -23.60
C LEU A 22 5.04 2.72 -23.43
N ALA A 23 4.16 1.73 -23.28
CA ALA A 23 4.52 0.32 -23.15
C ALA A 23 5.36 -0.21 -24.32
N ASP A 24 4.93 0.05 -25.56
CA ASP A 24 5.63 -0.43 -26.76
C ASP A 24 6.97 0.28 -26.93
N PHE A 25 7.03 1.57 -26.60
CA PHE A 25 8.23 2.37 -26.72
C PHE A 25 9.36 1.85 -25.83
N VAL A 26 9.11 1.69 -24.52
CA VAL A 26 10.15 1.26 -23.57
C VAL A 26 10.55 -0.19 -23.75
N LYS A 27 9.70 -1.02 -24.37
CA LYS A 27 10.04 -2.39 -24.75
C LYS A 27 10.98 -2.44 -25.96
N ARG A 28 10.89 -1.47 -26.85
CA ARG A 28 11.62 -1.45 -28.12
C ARG A 28 12.93 -0.67 -28.07
N TYR A 29 13.02 0.33 -27.20
CA TYR A 29 14.12 1.29 -27.20
C TYR A 29 14.76 1.44 -25.83
N GLU A 30 16.09 1.59 -25.83
CA GLU A 30 16.87 1.82 -24.61
C GLU A 30 16.67 3.26 -24.10
N LEU A 31 16.59 3.41 -22.78
CA LEU A 31 16.52 4.69 -22.07
C LEU A 31 17.93 5.18 -21.67
N PRO A 32 18.18 6.49 -21.53
CA PRO A 32 17.22 7.59 -21.53
C PRO A 32 16.79 8.08 -22.92
N GLN A 33 15.56 8.59 -23.05
CA GLN A 33 15.03 9.17 -24.29
C GLN A 33 14.15 10.40 -24.03
N VAL A 34 14.09 11.32 -24.98
CA VAL A 34 13.24 12.52 -24.90
C VAL A 34 12.07 12.35 -25.88
N VAL A 35 10.87 12.48 -25.36
CA VAL A 35 9.62 12.19 -26.09
C VAL A 35 8.62 13.32 -25.91
N LEU A 36 7.70 13.45 -26.86
CA LEU A 36 6.60 14.42 -26.80
C LEU A 36 5.29 13.67 -26.63
N VAL A 37 4.47 14.06 -25.66
CA VAL A 37 3.12 13.53 -25.48
C VAL A 37 2.23 14.04 -26.61
N VAL A 38 1.67 13.12 -27.39
CA VAL A 38 0.71 13.42 -28.46
C VAL A 38 -0.71 13.29 -27.92
N ASP A 39 -0.96 12.20 -27.20
CA ASP A 39 -2.22 11.92 -26.54
C ASP A 39 -1.99 11.73 -25.04
N GLY A 40 -2.73 12.51 -24.26
CA GLY A 40 -2.47 12.71 -22.85
C GLY A 40 -3.26 11.78 -21.94
N TYR A 41 -3.02 11.90 -20.64
CA TYR A 41 -3.76 11.21 -19.58
C TYR A 41 -4.26 12.22 -18.55
N CYS A 42 -5.54 12.13 -18.19
CA CYS A 42 -6.15 13.00 -17.18
C CYS A 42 -6.16 12.28 -15.82
N GLY A 43 -5.20 12.63 -14.96
CA GLY A 43 -5.14 12.11 -13.60
C GLY A 43 -6.07 12.83 -12.64
N VAL A 44 -6.06 12.39 -11.38
CA VAL A 44 -6.93 12.91 -10.30
C VAL A 44 -6.53 14.34 -9.89
N ASN A 45 -5.27 14.72 -10.11
CA ASN A 45 -4.79 16.09 -9.92
C ASN A 45 -3.83 16.52 -11.04
N GLU A 46 -3.49 17.82 -11.08
CA GLU A 46 -2.62 18.40 -12.11
C GLU A 46 -1.22 17.75 -12.18
N ARG A 47 -0.69 17.23 -11.07
CA ARG A 47 0.63 16.58 -11.04
C ARG A 47 0.62 15.17 -11.65
N THR A 48 -0.56 14.56 -11.73
CA THR A 48 -0.79 13.24 -12.33
C THR A 48 -1.38 13.32 -13.75
N THR A 49 -1.51 14.53 -14.30
CA THR A 49 -2.08 14.77 -15.63
C THR A 49 -0.98 15.05 -16.65
N PHE A 50 -0.96 14.26 -17.73
CA PHE A 50 -0.08 14.45 -18.87
C PHE A 50 -0.87 15.10 -20.01
N SER A 51 -0.58 16.36 -20.30
CA SER A 51 -1.24 17.07 -21.41
C SER A 51 -0.53 16.82 -22.74
N SER A 52 -1.29 16.86 -23.84
CA SER A 52 -0.72 16.88 -25.19
C SER A 52 0.23 18.07 -25.37
N GLY A 53 1.35 17.85 -26.05
CA GLY A 53 2.43 18.83 -26.23
C GLY A 53 3.45 18.89 -25.10
N LEU A 54 3.27 18.11 -24.04
CA LEU A 54 4.24 18.02 -22.94
C LEU A 54 5.48 17.25 -23.38
N ILE A 55 6.67 17.80 -23.12
CA ILE A 55 7.95 17.12 -23.39
C ILE A 55 8.40 16.39 -22.13
N LEU A 56 8.68 15.11 -22.29
CA LEU A 56 9.10 14.20 -21.22
C LEU A 56 10.52 13.70 -21.50
N THR A 57 11.33 13.63 -20.46
CA THR A 57 12.57 12.84 -20.49
C THR A 57 12.32 11.56 -19.73
N LEU A 58 12.33 10.43 -20.44
CA LEU A 58 12.26 9.09 -19.88
C LEU A 58 13.69 8.69 -19.49
N HIS A 59 13.95 8.49 -18.21
CA HIS A 59 15.30 8.27 -17.69
C HIS A 59 15.67 6.79 -17.64
N SER A 60 14.84 6.00 -16.97
CA SER A 60 15.10 4.58 -16.70
C SER A 60 13.81 3.82 -16.52
N LEU A 61 13.86 2.53 -16.87
CA LEU A 61 12.78 1.57 -16.68
C LEU A 61 13.09 0.76 -15.42
N HIS A 62 12.19 0.80 -14.44
CA HIS A 62 12.30 0.05 -13.21
C HIS A 62 11.20 -1.00 -13.19
N THR A 63 11.58 -2.27 -13.11
CA THR A 63 10.61 -3.33 -12.85
C THR A 63 10.64 -3.61 -11.37
N THR A 64 9.51 -3.42 -10.71
CA THR A 64 9.35 -3.66 -9.29
C THR A 64 8.35 -4.77 -9.05
N SER A 65 8.70 -5.63 -8.12
CA SER A 65 7.81 -6.64 -7.58
C SER A 65 6.82 -5.96 -6.64
N LYS A 66 5.52 -6.17 -6.88
CA LYS A 66 4.44 -5.64 -6.05
C LYS A 66 3.49 -6.76 -5.67
N ILE A 67 2.84 -6.64 -4.53
CA ILE A 67 1.83 -7.58 -4.05
C ILE A 67 0.46 -6.93 -4.15
N VAL A 68 -0.50 -7.65 -4.75
CA VAL A 68 -1.90 -7.24 -4.77
C VAL A 68 -2.53 -7.61 -3.43
N CYS A 69 -3.04 -6.61 -2.73
CA CYS A 69 -3.67 -6.74 -1.42
C CYS A 69 -5.15 -6.40 -1.51
N GLN A 70 -6.02 -7.37 -1.25
CA GLN A 70 -7.46 -7.16 -1.14
C GLN A 70 -7.82 -6.61 0.23
N VAL A 71 -8.45 -5.44 0.25
CA VAL A 71 -9.04 -4.86 1.46
C VAL A 71 -10.50 -5.32 1.56
N PRO A 72 -10.99 -5.74 2.74
CA PRO A 72 -12.40 -6.08 2.92
C PRO A 72 -13.30 -4.89 2.56
N HIS A 73 -14.31 -5.13 1.72
CA HIS A 73 -15.31 -4.14 1.30
C HIS A 73 -14.74 -2.88 0.62
N SER A 74 -13.53 -2.97 0.07
CA SER A 74 -12.87 -1.89 -0.65
C SER A 74 -12.14 -2.45 -1.87
N ASN A 75 -11.73 -1.57 -2.78
CA ASN A 75 -10.86 -1.93 -3.89
C ASN A 75 -9.52 -2.47 -3.38
N ALA A 76 -8.86 -3.29 -4.20
CA ALA A 76 -7.53 -3.80 -3.89
C ALA A 76 -6.51 -2.66 -3.98
N VAL A 77 -5.41 -2.85 -3.28
CA VAL A 77 -4.28 -1.94 -3.29
C VAL A 77 -3.05 -2.74 -3.68
N VAL A 78 -2.16 -2.11 -4.45
CA VAL A 78 -0.90 -2.73 -4.85
C VAL A 78 0.20 -2.16 -3.97
N VAL A 79 0.95 -3.03 -3.31
CA VAL A 79 2.00 -2.64 -2.36
C VAL A 79 3.34 -3.19 -2.82
N PRO A 80 4.38 -2.37 -2.99
CA PRO A 80 5.72 -2.87 -3.34
C PRO A 80 6.22 -3.90 -2.33
N THR A 81 6.88 -4.97 -2.79
CA THR A 81 7.50 -5.95 -1.88
C THR A 81 8.63 -5.34 -1.06
N SER A 82 9.26 -4.28 -1.57
CA SER A 82 10.25 -3.45 -0.88
C SER A 82 9.66 -2.55 0.21
N CYS A 83 8.34 -2.52 0.40
CA CYS A 83 7.70 -1.65 1.38
C CYS A 83 8.32 -1.83 2.78
N PRO A 84 8.83 -0.75 3.40
CA PRO A 84 9.51 -0.83 4.70
C PRO A 84 8.55 -1.01 5.88
N LEU A 85 7.24 -0.89 5.64
CA LEU A 85 6.24 -1.05 6.69
C LEU A 85 6.20 -2.49 7.16
N LYS A 86 6.14 -2.65 8.48
CA LYS A 86 5.95 -3.95 9.10
C LYS A 86 4.47 -4.27 9.17
N ALA A 87 4.15 -5.53 8.91
CA ALA A 87 2.83 -6.09 9.05
C ALA A 87 2.87 -7.31 9.96
N GLU A 88 1.69 -7.67 10.44
CA GLU A 88 1.46 -8.90 11.17
C GLU A 88 0.62 -9.84 10.35
N VAL A 89 0.84 -11.13 10.60
CA VAL A 89 0.12 -12.17 9.89
C VAL A 89 -1.02 -12.67 10.76
N ILE A 90 -2.21 -12.66 10.17
CA ILE A 90 -3.45 -13.08 10.80
C ILE A 90 -3.78 -14.48 10.26
N PRO A 91 -4.26 -15.42 11.11
CA PRO A 91 -4.63 -16.76 10.65
C PRO A 91 -5.74 -16.71 9.60
N MET A 92 -5.56 -17.46 8.50
CA MET A 92 -6.52 -17.49 7.38
C MET A 92 -7.92 -17.95 7.81
N ASP A 93 -7.98 -18.90 8.75
CA ASP A 93 -9.21 -19.51 9.25
C ASP A 93 -10.03 -18.59 10.16
N CYS A 94 -9.43 -17.49 10.65
CA CYS A 94 -10.15 -16.48 11.41
C CYS A 94 -11.04 -15.66 10.46
N ARG A 95 -12.34 -15.93 10.52
CA ARG A 95 -13.38 -15.14 9.85
C ARG A 95 -13.52 -13.77 10.50
N ASP A 96 -13.54 -13.73 11.82
CA ASP A 96 -13.65 -12.50 12.58
C ASP A 96 -12.28 -11.83 12.72
N THR A 97 -12.22 -10.56 12.34
CA THR A 97 -11.04 -9.70 12.50
C THR A 97 -10.76 -9.38 13.96
N ILE A 98 -11.79 -9.51 14.79
CA ILE A 98 -11.81 -9.18 16.20
C ILE A 98 -12.49 -10.32 16.96
N VAL A 99 -11.88 -10.78 18.05
CA VAL A 99 -12.37 -11.88 18.87
C VAL A 99 -12.42 -11.48 20.34
N THR A 100 -13.47 -11.93 21.03
CA THR A 100 -13.65 -11.78 22.48
C THR A 100 -12.96 -12.90 23.25
N ALA A 101 -12.77 -12.73 24.56
CA ALA A 101 -12.31 -13.81 25.44
C ALA A 101 -13.20 -15.07 25.31
N TYR A 102 -14.51 -14.89 25.20
CA TYR A 102 -15.45 -15.99 24.97
C TYR A 102 -15.17 -16.76 23.68
N GLN A 103 -15.01 -16.06 22.55
CA GLN A 103 -14.70 -16.69 21.26
C GLN A 103 -13.34 -17.39 21.28
N LEU A 104 -12.31 -16.80 21.91
CA LEU A 104 -11.01 -17.45 22.10
C LEU A 104 -11.12 -18.77 22.86
N SER A 105 -12.04 -18.86 23.83
CA SER A 105 -12.23 -20.07 24.62
C SER A 105 -13.04 -21.17 23.92
N THR A 106 -13.85 -20.81 22.92
CA THR A 106 -14.83 -21.72 22.30
C THR A 106 -14.51 -22.02 20.85
N THR A 107 -14.47 -20.98 20.01
CA THR A 107 -14.47 -21.08 18.54
C THR A 107 -13.07 -20.95 17.97
N CYS A 108 -12.15 -20.29 18.68
CA CYS A 108 -10.79 -19.98 18.22
C CYS A 108 -9.71 -20.66 19.07
N GLN A 109 -9.94 -21.91 19.49
CA GLN A 109 -9.02 -22.64 20.39
C GLN A 109 -7.65 -22.96 19.79
N GLN A 110 -7.54 -22.95 18.46
CA GLN A 110 -6.29 -23.14 17.72
C GLN A 110 -5.36 -21.92 17.77
N ILE A 111 -5.88 -20.76 18.17
CA ILE A 111 -5.13 -19.50 18.22
C ILE A 111 -4.18 -19.50 19.41
N LYS A 112 -2.89 -19.28 19.12
CA LYS A 112 -1.83 -19.27 20.14
C LYS A 112 -1.39 -17.86 20.54
N TYR A 113 -1.60 -16.89 19.66
CA TYR A 113 -1.15 -15.51 19.85
C TYR A 113 -2.30 -14.57 19.57
N VAL A 114 -2.45 -13.56 20.41
CA VAL A 114 -3.45 -12.51 20.25
C VAL A 114 -2.87 -11.16 20.62
N ARG A 115 -3.37 -10.10 20.01
CA ARG A 115 -3.10 -8.72 20.45
C ARG A 115 -4.32 -8.18 21.17
N VAL A 116 -4.10 -7.49 22.28
CA VAL A 116 -5.12 -6.67 22.95
C VAL A 116 -5.45 -5.42 22.12
N MET A 117 -6.69 -5.28 21.65
CA MET A 117 -7.17 -4.04 21.04
C MET A 117 -7.74 -3.11 22.09
N GLU A 118 -8.61 -3.67 22.94
CA GLU A 118 -9.23 -2.95 24.04
C GLU A 118 -9.02 -3.75 25.32
N ALA A 119 -8.35 -3.13 26.29
CA ALA A 119 -8.33 -3.66 27.63
C ALA A 119 -9.77 -3.58 28.17
N GLY A 120 -10.37 -4.73 28.48
CA GLY A 120 -11.73 -4.77 28.99
C GLY A 120 -11.86 -4.10 30.36
N SER A 121 -13.00 -4.29 30.99
CA SER A 121 -13.15 -4.08 32.43
C SER A 121 -13.93 -5.26 32.95
N THR A 122 -13.35 -5.99 33.91
CA THR A 122 -14.10 -7.02 34.64
C THR A 122 -14.48 -6.45 35.98
N CYS A 123 -15.74 -6.63 36.38
CA CYS A 123 -16.30 -6.09 37.62
C CYS A 123 -15.57 -6.57 38.89
N ASN A 124 -14.73 -7.61 38.79
CA ASN A 124 -14.32 -8.42 39.94
C ASN A 124 -12.84 -8.82 40.06
N ASN A 125 -11.85 -8.26 39.33
CA ASN A 125 -10.43 -8.60 39.62
C ASN A 125 -9.35 -7.63 39.13
N ASN A 126 -8.33 -7.46 39.98
CA ASN A 126 -7.09 -6.69 39.81
C ASN A 126 -6.17 -7.15 38.65
N SER A 127 -6.54 -8.19 37.90
CA SER A 127 -5.69 -8.76 36.84
C SER A 127 -5.65 -7.88 35.58
N LEU A 128 -6.74 -7.18 35.30
CA LEU A 128 -6.90 -6.40 34.08
C LEU A 128 -6.14 -5.07 34.09
N GLU A 129 -5.76 -4.55 35.26
CA GLU A 129 -4.91 -3.36 35.38
C GLU A 129 -3.53 -3.53 34.71
N THR A 130 -3.14 -4.78 34.43
CA THR A 130 -1.87 -5.10 33.75
C THR A 130 -1.96 -5.20 32.23
N LEU A 131 -3.16 -5.31 31.65
CA LEU A 131 -3.34 -5.43 30.20
C LEU A 131 -3.43 -4.06 29.57
N LYS A 132 -2.56 -3.80 28.59
CA LYS A 132 -2.57 -2.57 27.82
C LYS A 132 -2.94 -2.85 26.37
N THR A 133 -3.60 -1.89 25.74
CA THR A 133 -3.78 -1.91 24.28
C THR A 133 -2.44 -2.10 23.59
N ASN A 134 -2.45 -2.93 22.55
CA ASN A 134 -1.30 -3.43 21.78
C ASN A 134 -0.39 -4.43 22.48
N ASP A 135 -0.71 -4.89 23.70
CA ASP A 135 0.01 -6.02 24.28
C ASP A 135 -0.20 -7.30 23.45
N ILE A 136 0.88 -8.05 23.24
CA ILE A 136 0.83 -9.35 22.57
C ILE A 136 0.83 -10.44 23.64
N LEU A 137 -0.21 -11.28 23.61
CA LEU A 137 -0.42 -12.36 24.56
C LEU A 137 -0.22 -13.71 23.87
N GLN A 138 0.53 -14.60 24.51
CA GLN A 138 0.62 -16.00 24.14
C GLN A 138 -0.34 -16.82 25.02
N ILE A 139 -1.31 -17.48 24.40
CA ILE A 139 -2.26 -18.34 25.08
C ILE A 139 -1.54 -19.64 25.47
N LYS A 140 -1.42 -19.89 26.79
CA LYS A 140 -0.78 -21.10 27.33
C LYS A 140 -1.81 -22.20 27.57
N LYS A 141 -2.95 -21.83 28.16
CA LYS A 141 -3.98 -22.79 28.56
C LYS A 141 -5.34 -22.11 28.64
N ASN A 142 -6.36 -22.79 28.12
CA ASN A 142 -7.75 -22.48 28.39
C ASN A 142 -8.25 -23.38 29.53
N ASP A 143 -8.65 -22.79 30.65
CA ASP A 143 -9.19 -23.49 31.80
C ASP A 143 -10.70 -23.28 31.87
N SER A 144 -11.43 -24.11 31.10
CA SER A 144 -12.88 -24.05 30.97
C SER A 144 -13.60 -24.30 32.31
N LYS A 145 -12.97 -25.00 33.26
CA LYS A 145 -13.57 -25.27 34.58
C LYS A 145 -13.61 -24.04 35.47
N ASN A 146 -12.60 -23.18 35.35
CA ASN A 146 -12.48 -21.95 36.12
C ASN A 146 -12.88 -20.71 35.31
N SER A 147 -13.37 -20.89 34.09
CA SER A 147 -13.72 -19.83 33.15
C SER A 147 -12.59 -18.80 32.93
N VAL A 148 -11.35 -19.27 32.86
CA VAL A 148 -10.15 -18.44 32.74
C VAL A 148 -9.26 -18.91 31.60
N ILE A 149 -8.79 -17.96 30.80
CA ILE A 149 -7.73 -18.12 29.80
C ILE A 149 -6.42 -17.65 30.43
N ARG A 150 -5.43 -18.54 30.53
CA ARG A 150 -4.09 -18.21 31.03
C ARG A 150 -3.18 -17.87 29.87
N CYS A 151 -2.63 -16.66 29.92
CA CYS A 151 -1.76 -16.11 28.90
C CYS A 151 -0.42 -15.68 29.50
N LYS A 152 0.62 -15.64 28.66
CA LYS A 152 1.84 -14.90 28.96
C LYS A 152 1.83 -13.62 28.13
N ASN A 153 1.90 -12.46 28.78
CA ASN A 153 2.10 -11.19 28.10
C ASN A 153 3.55 -11.13 27.64
N LEU A 154 3.77 -11.11 26.33
CA LEU A 154 5.10 -11.09 25.74
C LEU A 154 5.72 -9.69 25.79
N THR A 155 4.91 -8.64 25.92
CA THR A 155 5.37 -7.25 26.06
C THR A 155 5.95 -7.00 27.46
N THR A 156 5.25 -7.46 28.50
CA THR A 156 5.64 -7.23 29.91
C THR A 156 6.36 -8.43 30.55
N ALA A 157 6.41 -9.56 29.85
CA ALA A 157 6.90 -10.85 30.34
C ALA A 157 6.15 -11.41 31.57
N GLN A 158 4.95 -10.89 31.89
CA GLN A 158 4.13 -11.32 33.02
C GLN A 158 3.09 -12.37 32.60
N ASP A 159 2.76 -13.28 33.50
CA ASP A 159 1.63 -14.19 33.31
C ASP A 159 0.33 -13.47 33.69
N VAL A 160 -0.65 -13.53 32.80
CA VAL A 160 -1.95 -12.86 32.93
C VAL A 160 -3.07 -13.88 32.82
N SER A 161 -4.11 -13.70 33.61
CA SER A 161 -5.33 -14.52 33.55
C SER A 161 -6.50 -13.65 33.11
N ILE A 162 -7.16 -14.06 32.03
CA ILE A 162 -8.30 -13.36 31.43
C ILE A 162 -9.55 -14.19 31.71
N LEU A 163 -10.57 -13.57 32.29
CA LEU A 163 -11.86 -14.23 32.46
C LEU A 163 -12.59 -14.31 31.12
N ILE A 164 -13.30 -15.42 30.89
CA ILE A 164 -14.04 -15.68 29.65
C ILE A 164 -15.15 -14.65 29.41
N ASP A 165 -15.72 -14.08 30.48
CA ASP A 165 -16.76 -13.03 30.46
C ASP A 165 -16.19 -11.60 30.36
N SER A 166 -14.88 -11.47 30.19
CA SER A 166 -14.23 -10.17 30.02
C SER A 166 -14.72 -9.47 28.75
N THR A 167 -14.91 -8.15 28.85
CA THR A 167 -15.18 -7.28 27.72
C THR A 167 -13.92 -6.98 26.90
N ALA A 168 -12.78 -7.57 27.23
CA ALA A 168 -11.54 -7.39 26.48
C ALA A 168 -11.67 -7.95 25.06
N VAL A 169 -11.09 -7.21 24.13
CA VAL A 169 -11.20 -7.46 22.70
C VAL A 169 -9.82 -7.67 22.11
N PHE A 170 -9.70 -8.70 21.27
CA PHE A 170 -8.41 -9.14 20.75
C PHE A 170 -8.40 -9.30 19.23
N VAL A 171 -7.21 -9.20 18.62
CA VAL A 171 -6.97 -9.61 17.23
C VAL A 171 -6.15 -10.90 17.25
N PRO A 172 -6.60 -11.96 16.56
CA PRO A 172 -5.83 -13.20 16.46
C PRO A 172 -4.58 -13.00 15.60
N LEU A 173 -3.48 -13.59 16.03
CA LEU A 173 -2.19 -13.55 15.32
C LEU A 173 -1.68 -14.96 15.04
N LEU A 174 -1.00 -15.12 13.92
CA LEU A 174 -0.35 -16.38 13.56
C LEU A 174 0.89 -16.62 14.44
N ASP A 175 1.67 -15.56 14.67
CA ASP A 175 2.76 -15.53 15.63
C ASP A 175 2.94 -14.15 16.28
N SER A 176 3.92 -13.99 17.18
CA SER A 176 4.17 -12.74 17.90
C SER A 176 5.08 -11.76 17.17
N ASN A 177 5.55 -12.09 15.96
CA ASN A 177 6.54 -11.31 15.24
C ASN A 177 5.88 -10.36 14.25
N THR A 178 6.69 -9.43 13.73
CA THR A 178 6.28 -8.48 12.70
C THR A 178 7.24 -8.61 11.53
N TYR A 179 6.70 -8.58 10.32
CA TYR A 179 7.41 -8.91 9.08
C TYR A 179 7.19 -7.83 8.03
N ASN A 180 8.12 -7.62 7.12
CA ASN A 180 7.81 -6.90 5.87
C ASN A 180 7.09 -7.84 4.89
N LEU A 181 6.55 -7.30 3.79
CA LEU A 181 5.80 -8.09 2.81
C LEU A 181 6.63 -9.20 2.16
N ALA A 182 7.88 -8.92 1.81
CA ALA A 182 8.78 -9.92 1.21
C ALA A 182 9.04 -11.10 2.18
N GLU A 183 9.24 -10.83 3.47
CA GLU A 183 9.36 -11.83 4.52
C GLU A 183 8.09 -12.66 4.67
N ILE A 184 6.92 -12.02 4.58
CA ILE A 184 5.63 -12.72 4.66
C ILE A 184 5.47 -13.69 3.50
N GLN A 185 5.72 -13.21 2.28
CA GLN A 185 5.69 -14.03 1.08
C GLN A 185 6.64 -15.23 1.19
N ASN A 186 7.89 -15.00 1.60
CA ASN A 186 8.91 -16.04 1.68
C ASN A 186 8.61 -17.08 2.79
N LYS A 187 8.04 -16.65 3.92
CA LYS A 187 7.84 -17.52 5.08
C LYS A 187 6.49 -18.22 5.10
N PHE A 188 5.43 -17.51 4.71
CA PHE A 188 4.05 -18.00 4.83
C PHE A 188 3.43 -18.33 3.46
N GLY A 189 4.02 -17.84 2.36
CA GLY A 189 3.43 -17.94 1.03
C GLY A 189 2.25 -16.98 0.85
N LEU A 190 1.71 -16.96 -0.36
CA LEU A 190 0.48 -16.25 -0.70
C LEU A 190 -0.62 -17.28 -1.06
N PRO A 191 -1.90 -17.01 -0.74
CA PRO A 191 -2.41 -15.81 -0.10
C PRO A 191 -2.16 -15.75 1.42
N ALA A 192 -1.97 -14.55 1.96
CA ALA A 192 -1.76 -14.31 3.39
C ALA A 192 -2.58 -13.11 3.90
N LYS A 193 -3.29 -13.28 5.02
CA LYS A 193 -3.95 -12.16 5.72
C LYS A 193 -2.93 -11.38 6.53
N VAL A 194 -2.87 -10.08 6.28
CA VAL A 194 -1.90 -9.18 6.89
C VAL A 194 -2.55 -7.91 7.41
N ARG A 195 -1.93 -7.27 8.40
CA ARG A 195 -2.29 -5.94 8.87
C ARG A 195 -1.03 -5.12 9.08
N PHE A 196 -0.93 -3.99 8.38
CA PHE A 196 0.21 -3.08 8.52
C PHE A 196 0.17 -2.32 9.84
N LEU A 197 1.35 -2.06 10.39
CA LEU A 197 1.56 -1.35 11.64
C LEU A 197 2.24 -0.01 11.37
N ASP A 198 1.60 1.08 11.77
CA ASP A 198 2.21 2.41 11.77
C ASP A 198 2.71 2.78 13.18
N LYS A 199 4.02 2.65 13.39
CA LYS A 199 4.69 3.05 14.64
C LYS A 199 4.52 4.54 14.97
N LYS A 200 4.25 5.41 13.98
CA LYS A 200 4.02 6.85 14.19
C LYS A 200 2.56 7.12 14.57
N ALA A 201 1.59 6.35 14.07
CA ALA A 201 0.19 6.43 14.49
C ALA A 201 0.01 5.99 15.96
N GLU A 202 0.72 4.94 16.39
CA GLU A 202 0.67 4.43 17.77
C GLU A 202 1.19 5.43 18.82
N LYS A 203 2.14 6.31 18.46
CA LYS A 203 2.58 7.42 19.34
C LYS A 203 1.59 8.60 19.36
N LYS A 204 0.78 8.78 18.30
CA LYS A 204 -0.13 9.93 18.13
C LYS A 204 -1.46 9.79 18.87
N LEU A 205 -1.89 8.59 19.25
CA LEU A 205 -3.02 8.41 20.19
C LEU A 205 -2.77 9.04 21.56
N ARG A 206 -1.53 9.43 21.88
CA ARG A 206 -1.15 10.12 23.13
C ARG A 206 -1.07 11.64 22.99
N SER A 207 -1.32 12.23 21.83
CA SER A 207 -1.21 13.67 21.61
C SER A 207 -2.52 14.31 21.14
N VAL A 208 -2.87 15.38 21.86
CA VAL A 208 -3.96 16.38 21.71
C VAL A 208 -4.84 16.28 20.44
N PRO A 209 -6.19 16.30 20.58
CA PRO A 209 -7.09 16.37 19.44
C PRO A 209 -6.91 17.70 18.69
N GLY A 210 -6.65 17.64 17.38
CA GLY A 210 -6.72 18.83 16.53
C GLY A 210 -5.66 18.97 15.43
N LYS A 211 -4.60 18.14 15.40
CA LYS A 211 -3.65 18.12 14.27
C LYS A 211 -3.38 16.68 13.83
N ARG A 212 -4.30 16.12 13.04
CA ARG A 212 -4.08 14.84 12.33
C ARG A 212 -3.03 15.09 11.24
N GLN A 213 -1.77 14.77 11.52
CA GLN A 213 -0.85 14.45 10.42
C GLN A 213 -1.19 13.04 9.91
N PRO A 214 -1.30 12.83 8.60
CA PRO A 214 -1.76 11.57 8.02
C PRO A 214 -0.90 10.40 8.53
N SER A 215 -1.59 9.38 9.03
CA SER A 215 -1.09 8.01 9.14
C SER A 215 -0.73 7.51 7.73
N THR A 216 0.21 6.57 7.65
CA THR A 216 0.49 5.90 6.37
C THR A 216 -0.78 5.21 5.88
N TYR A 217 -1.25 5.55 4.68
CA TYR A 217 -2.52 5.07 4.09
C TYR A 217 -2.77 3.57 4.32
N LEU A 218 -1.72 2.74 4.16
CA LEU A 218 -1.80 1.29 4.31
C LEU A 218 -2.17 0.79 5.71
N SER A 219 -1.80 1.52 6.77
CA SER A 219 -2.14 1.12 8.14
C SER A 219 -3.57 1.49 8.51
N ASP A 220 -4.15 2.48 7.82
CA ASP A 220 -5.55 2.90 8.01
C ASP A 220 -6.53 1.97 7.29
N LEU A 221 -6.09 1.25 6.26
CA LEU A 221 -6.87 0.23 5.57
C LEU A 221 -7.19 -0.99 6.45
N GLY A 222 -6.51 -1.12 7.59
CA GLY A 222 -6.72 -2.22 8.52
C GLY A 222 -6.20 -3.55 7.99
N GLN A 223 -7.01 -4.60 8.12
CA GLN A 223 -6.65 -5.94 7.67
C GLN A 223 -6.86 -6.07 6.17
N MET A 224 -5.94 -6.71 5.48
CA MET A 224 -6.01 -7.02 4.05
C MET A 224 -5.51 -8.44 3.78
N THR A 225 -5.82 -8.97 2.61
CA THR A 225 -5.33 -10.27 2.14
C THR A 225 -4.36 -10.03 1.00
N ALA A 226 -3.08 -10.30 1.21
CA ALA A 226 -2.09 -10.38 0.14
C ALA A 226 -2.40 -11.60 -0.73
N ILE A 227 -2.68 -11.42 -2.01
CA ILE A 227 -3.20 -12.47 -2.90
C ILE A 227 -2.09 -13.04 -3.78
N GLU A 228 -1.44 -12.19 -4.55
CA GLU A 228 -0.44 -12.59 -5.55
C GLU A 228 0.64 -11.54 -5.69
N GLU A 229 1.80 -11.98 -6.15
CA GLU A 229 2.88 -11.11 -6.58
C GLU A 229 2.72 -10.82 -8.08
N ILE A 230 2.79 -9.55 -8.44
CA ILE A 230 2.82 -9.07 -9.81
C ILE A 230 4.14 -8.34 -10.05
N GLN A 231 4.61 -8.41 -11.29
CA GLN A 231 5.70 -7.57 -11.75
C GLN A 231 5.10 -6.41 -12.51
N GLU A 232 5.45 -5.20 -12.09
CA GLU A 232 5.05 -4.00 -12.79
C GLU A 232 6.27 -3.17 -13.14
N SER A 233 6.27 -2.65 -14.37
CA SER A 233 7.33 -1.79 -14.86
C SER A 233 6.86 -0.35 -14.85
N ASP A 234 7.61 0.49 -14.15
CA ASP A 234 7.43 1.93 -14.05
C ASP A 234 8.61 2.63 -14.75
N VAL A 235 8.34 3.77 -15.38
CA VAL A 235 9.35 4.61 -16.03
C VAL A 235 9.55 5.85 -15.19
N ILE A 236 10.81 6.18 -14.88
CA ILE A 236 11.13 7.45 -14.24
C ILE A 236 11.12 8.54 -15.30
N VAL A 237 10.27 9.55 -15.08
CA VAL A 237 10.02 10.63 -16.05
C VAL A 237 10.25 11.98 -15.41
N THR A 238 10.92 12.88 -16.13
CA THR A 238 10.89 14.32 -15.81
C THR A 238 10.16 15.13 -16.86
N THR A 239 9.35 16.08 -16.40
CA THR A 239 8.62 17.01 -17.27
C THR A 239 9.51 18.20 -17.65
N THR A 240 9.56 18.55 -18.93
CA THR A 240 10.21 19.78 -19.41
C THR A 240 9.15 20.71 -20.01
N CYS A 241 8.74 21.74 -19.27
CA CYS A 241 7.76 22.73 -19.70
C CYS A 241 8.23 24.15 -19.38
N SER A 242 7.79 25.15 -20.14
CA SER A 242 8.04 26.57 -19.85
C SER A 242 7.25 27.08 -18.64
N ASP A 243 6.13 26.44 -18.33
CA ASP A 243 5.10 27.00 -17.44
C ASP A 243 5.20 26.46 -16.01
N PHE A 244 5.91 25.34 -15.83
CA PHE A 244 6.20 24.79 -14.51
C PHE A 244 7.50 25.37 -13.99
N GLU A 245 7.41 26.21 -12.93
CA GLU A 245 8.60 26.73 -12.22
C GLU A 245 9.41 25.60 -11.54
N GLU A 246 8.75 24.50 -11.19
CA GLU A 246 9.37 23.29 -10.62
C GLU A 246 9.30 22.11 -11.59
N LYS A 247 10.44 21.46 -11.83
CA LYS A 247 10.51 20.22 -12.60
C LYS A 247 9.86 19.09 -11.80
N LEU A 248 8.84 18.45 -12.36
CA LEU A 248 8.24 17.26 -11.76
C LEU A 248 9.02 16.02 -12.20
N CYS A 249 9.36 15.18 -11.23
CA CYS A 249 9.91 13.85 -11.43
C CYS A 249 8.87 12.85 -10.93
N LEU A 250 8.49 11.88 -11.77
CA LEU A 250 7.35 11.00 -11.56
C LEU A 250 7.73 9.55 -11.92
N ASN A 251 7.19 8.58 -11.16
CA ASN A 251 7.15 7.18 -11.57
C ASN A 251 5.87 6.93 -12.36
N VAL A 252 5.99 6.63 -13.65
CA VAL A 252 4.85 6.46 -14.55
C VAL A 252 4.72 4.98 -14.91
N PRO A 253 3.59 4.32 -14.59
CA PRO A 253 3.34 2.94 -15.00
C PRO A 253 3.40 2.80 -16.52
N THR A 254 4.08 1.78 -17.02
CA THR A 254 4.16 1.53 -18.46
C THR A 254 2.80 1.22 -19.09
N THR A 255 1.83 0.77 -18.28
CA THR A 255 0.44 0.51 -18.67
C THR A 255 -0.41 1.77 -18.79
N LEU A 256 0.10 2.94 -18.42
CA LEU A 256 -0.62 4.20 -18.56
C LEU A 256 -0.90 4.47 -20.04
N ASP A 257 -2.17 4.78 -20.34
CA ASP A 257 -2.62 5.03 -21.71
C ASP A 257 -2.22 6.44 -22.16
N ILE A 258 -0.94 6.59 -22.54
CA ILE A 258 -0.41 7.80 -23.18
C ILE A 258 0.23 7.42 -24.53
N ARG A 259 0.07 8.31 -25.52
CA ARG A 259 0.77 8.19 -26.80
C ARG A 259 1.86 9.23 -26.90
N ILE A 260 3.03 8.78 -27.33
CA ILE A 260 4.24 9.59 -27.42
C ILE A 260 4.83 9.54 -28.82
N THR A 261 5.46 10.62 -29.24
CA THR A 261 6.30 10.66 -30.44
C THR A 261 7.76 10.94 -30.06
N VAL A 262 8.66 10.49 -30.93
CA VAL A 262 10.10 10.66 -30.81
C VAL A 262 10.61 11.81 -31.65
N ALA A 263 11.77 12.34 -31.31
CA ALA A 263 12.47 13.29 -32.16
C ALA A 263 12.98 12.62 -33.45
N GLU A 264 13.00 13.31 -34.58
CA GLU A 264 13.61 12.79 -35.81
C GLU A 264 15.10 12.45 -35.62
N GLY A 265 15.79 13.23 -34.80
CA GLY A 265 17.19 12.98 -34.45
C GLY A 265 17.41 11.64 -33.74
N PHE A 266 16.40 11.13 -33.02
CA PHE A 266 16.44 9.79 -32.44
C PHE A 266 16.42 8.71 -33.53
N LEU A 267 15.49 8.81 -34.48
CA LEU A 267 15.35 7.85 -35.58
C LEU A 267 16.59 7.79 -36.48
N ARG A 268 17.28 8.92 -36.64
CA ARG A 268 18.50 9.05 -37.44
C ARG A 268 19.78 8.74 -36.67
N GLY A 269 19.73 8.62 -35.34
CA GLY A 269 20.90 8.45 -34.49
C GLY A 269 21.83 9.67 -34.43
N ASP A 270 21.27 10.89 -34.48
CA ASP A 270 22.03 12.15 -34.51
C ASP A 270 22.80 12.39 -33.20
N GLU A 271 24.08 12.75 -33.30
CA GLU A 271 24.90 13.15 -32.16
C GLU A 271 24.35 14.37 -31.42
N THR A 272 23.71 15.29 -32.14
CA THR A 272 23.08 16.49 -31.57
C THR A 272 21.95 16.09 -30.64
N TYR A 273 21.10 15.15 -31.09
CA TYR A 273 20.05 14.58 -30.26
C TYR A 273 20.63 13.89 -29.02
N GLN A 274 21.66 13.05 -29.18
CA GLN A 274 22.27 12.38 -28.02
C GLN A 274 22.86 13.37 -27.00
N LYS A 275 23.41 14.50 -27.45
CA LYS A 275 23.90 15.57 -26.55
C LYS A 275 22.74 16.22 -25.79
N VAL A 276 21.60 16.46 -26.44
CA VAL A 276 20.38 16.96 -25.78
C VAL A 276 19.89 15.98 -24.73
N VAL A 277 19.71 14.70 -25.08
CA VAL A 277 19.28 13.65 -24.14
C VAL A 277 20.21 13.56 -22.94
N LYS A 278 21.53 13.48 -23.16
CA LYS A 278 22.51 13.44 -22.05
C LYS A 278 22.49 14.68 -21.18
N THR A 279 22.14 15.84 -21.73
CA THR A 279 22.05 17.10 -20.97
C THR A 279 20.80 17.09 -20.09
N LEU A 280 19.66 16.66 -20.62
CA LEU A 280 18.41 16.58 -19.88
C LEU A 280 18.44 15.46 -18.84
N ASP A 281 19.04 14.31 -19.16
CA ASP A 281 19.17 13.15 -18.26
C ASP A 281 20.03 13.45 -17.02
N LYS A 282 21.19 14.10 -17.21
CA LYS A 282 22.12 14.48 -16.12
C LYS A 282 21.51 15.39 -15.05
N GLN A 283 20.36 15.99 -15.33
CA GLN A 283 19.70 16.88 -14.40
C GLN A 283 18.78 16.16 -13.40
N LEU A 284 18.59 14.84 -13.55
CA LEU A 284 18.02 14.02 -12.50
C LEU A 284 19.03 13.95 -11.33
N SER A 285 18.89 14.83 -10.34
CA SER A 285 19.75 14.80 -9.14
C SER A 285 19.53 13.48 -8.39
N ARG A 286 20.61 12.77 -8.05
CA ARG A 286 20.57 11.50 -7.30
C ARG A 286 19.84 11.61 -5.95
N THR A 287 19.82 12.79 -5.35
CA THR A 287 19.05 13.09 -4.13
C THR A 287 17.53 13.02 -4.32
N ASN A 288 17.01 13.16 -5.55
CA ASN A 288 15.59 12.95 -5.81
C ASN A 288 15.29 11.44 -5.85
N LEU A 289 16.13 10.63 -6.51
CA LEU A 289 15.98 9.17 -6.64
C LEU A 289 15.87 8.43 -5.28
N GLU A 290 16.60 8.86 -4.26
CA GLU A 290 16.58 8.23 -2.92
C GLU A 290 15.31 8.57 -2.10
N ALA A 291 14.56 9.59 -2.48
CA ALA A 291 13.28 9.94 -1.84
C ALA A 291 12.09 9.10 -2.36
N PHE A 292 12.28 8.29 -3.41
CA PHE A 292 11.22 7.51 -4.06
C PHE A 292 10.99 6.11 -3.47
N ASP A 293 11.84 5.64 -2.54
CA ASP A 293 11.55 4.42 -1.77
C ASP A 293 10.40 4.64 -0.76
N ASP A 294 10.03 5.90 -0.50
CA ASP A 294 8.91 6.29 0.36
C ASP A 294 7.67 6.68 -0.48
N LEU A 295 6.91 5.66 -0.91
CA LEU A 295 5.51 5.76 -1.35
C LEU A 295 5.18 6.81 -2.44
N ASP A 296 5.53 6.54 -3.71
CA ASP A 296 4.79 7.14 -4.83
C ASP A 296 3.60 6.24 -5.19
N VAL A 297 2.51 6.49 -4.45
CA VAL A 297 1.15 6.04 -4.73
C VAL A 297 0.66 6.81 -5.96
N TYR A 298 1.18 6.47 -7.15
CA TYR A 298 0.36 6.65 -8.35
C TYR A 298 -0.84 5.75 -8.13
N GLU A 299 -2.02 6.35 -8.02
CA GLU A 299 -3.28 5.66 -7.78
C GLU A 299 -3.42 4.50 -8.75
N HIS A 300 -3.07 3.33 -8.22
CA HIS A 300 -3.15 2.01 -8.84
C HIS A 300 -4.60 1.59 -9.14
N MET A 301 -5.53 2.54 -9.12
CA MET A 301 -6.97 2.30 -9.12
C MET A 301 -7.45 1.81 -10.47
N ASP A 302 -7.01 2.38 -11.60
CA ASP A 302 -7.52 1.95 -12.91
C ASP A 302 -7.04 0.56 -13.33
N ALA A 303 -5.76 0.24 -13.07
CA ALA A 303 -5.19 -1.09 -13.38
C ALA A 303 -5.74 -2.18 -12.45
N VAL A 304 -5.98 -1.83 -11.18
CA VAL A 304 -6.63 -2.72 -10.21
C VAL A 304 -8.11 -2.90 -10.55
N GLU A 305 -8.84 -1.84 -10.87
CA GLU A 305 -10.27 -1.88 -11.16
C GLU A 305 -10.56 -2.76 -12.39
N LYS A 306 -9.77 -2.63 -13.46
CA LYS A 306 -9.89 -3.48 -14.65
C LYS A 306 -9.57 -4.96 -14.38
N LYS A 307 -8.54 -5.25 -13.56
CA LYS A 307 -8.24 -6.64 -13.14
C LYS A 307 -9.27 -7.18 -12.14
N MET A 308 -9.85 -6.31 -11.30
CA MET A 308 -10.92 -6.67 -10.36
C MET A 308 -12.23 -6.98 -11.08
N GLU A 309 -12.57 -6.26 -12.16
CA GLU A 309 -13.71 -6.61 -13.02
C GLU A 309 -13.53 -7.99 -13.68
N ASP A 310 -12.30 -8.37 -13.99
CA ASP A 310 -12.00 -9.69 -14.55
C ASP A 310 -11.99 -10.79 -13.48
N MET A 311 -11.54 -10.50 -12.25
CA MET A 311 -11.58 -11.45 -11.13
C MET A 311 -12.96 -11.59 -10.47
N ALA A 312 -13.78 -10.54 -10.46
CA ALA A 312 -15.16 -10.56 -9.93
C ALA A 312 -16.09 -11.43 -10.78
N LYS A 313 -15.73 -11.72 -12.04
CA LYS A 313 -16.43 -12.71 -12.88
C LYS A 313 -16.17 -14.15 -12.41
N ASP A 314 -15.07 -14.40 -11.70
CA ASP A 314 -14.63 -15.74 -11.30
C ASP A 314 -14.87 -16.07 -9.81
N LEU A 315 -15.22 -15.08 -8.99
CA LEU A 315 -15.47 -15.26 -7.56
C LEU A 315 -16.94 -14.93 -7.22
N SER A 316 -17.73 -15.98 -6.94
CA SER A 316 -19.08 -15.84 -6.37
C SER A 316 -19.00 -15.15 -5.00
N VAL A 317 -19.52 -13.94 -4.92
CA VAL A 317 -19.66 -13.17 -3.68
C VAL A 317 -20.62 -13.91 -2.75
N GLU A 318 -20.11 -14.49 -1.66
CA GLU A 318 -20.95 -15.04 -0.59
C GLU A 318 -21.29 -13.93 0.41
N ASP A 319 -22.60 -13.68 0.56
CA ASP A 319 -23.16 -12.68 1.45
C ASP A 319 -22.73 -12.87 2.92
N ALA A 320 -22.49 -11.75 3.62
CA ALA A 320 -22.16 -11.74 5.04
C ALA A 320 -23.26 -12.42 5.88
N SER A 321 -22.84 -13.18 6.90
CA SER A 321 -23.73 -13.90 7.82
C SER A 321 -24.82 -12.96 8.42
N PRO A 322 -26.09 -13.42 8.53
CA PRO A 322 -27.20 -12.66 9.12
C PRO A 322 -26.90 -12.08 10.51
N ASP A 323 -26.00 -12.71 11.27
CA ASP A 323 -25.62 -12.29 12.61
C ASP A 323 -24.81 -10.97 12.62
N ILE A 324 -24.04 -10.70 11.56
CA ILE A 324 -23.25 -9.48 11.39
C ILE A 324 -24.17 -8.29 11.08
N LEU A 325 -25.18 -8.51 10.22
CA LEU A 325 -26.21 -7.51 9.92
C LEU A 325 -27.05 -7.15 11.16
N LYS A 326 -27.28 -8.13 12.05
CA LYS A 326 -28.00 -7.92 13.31
C LYS A 326 -27.17 -7.10 14.31
N HIS A 327 -25.86 -7.34 14.39
CA HIS A 327 -24.96 -6.58 15.27
C HIS A 327 -24.77 -5.14 14.79
N ALA A 328 -24.66 -4.92 13.47
CA ALA A 328 -24.56 -3.58 12.88
C ALA A 328 -25.82 -2.72 13.11
N ARG A 329 -27.02 -3.33 13.00
CA ARG A 329 -28.29 -2.65 13.28
C ARG A 329 -28.50 -2.32 14.76
N GLY A 330 -27.95 -3.14 15.67
CA GLY A 330 -28.02 -2.88 17.12
C GLY A 330 -27.17 -1.68 17.58
N HIS A 331 -26.10 -1.34 16.86
CA HIS A 331 -25.25 -0.19 17.17
C HIS A 331 -25.82 1.14 16.66
N LEU A 332 -26.51 1.15 15.52
CA LEU A 332 -27.17 2.36 14.99
C LEU A 332 -28.38 2.80 15.81
N ALA A 333 -29.07 1.88 16.48
CA ALA A 333 -30.23 2.19 17.34
C ALA A 333 -29.86 2.72 18.74
N ARG A 334 -28.57 2.85 19.08
CA ARG A 334 -28.09 3.36 20.37
C ARG A 334 -27.44 4.75 20.29
N VAL A 335 -27.50 5.39 19.11
CA VAL A 335 -26.96 6.74 18.87
C VAL A 335 -28.08 7.74 18.51
N GLU A 336 -29.35 7.39 18.78
CA GLU A 336 -30.46 8.35 18.84
C GLU A 336 -30.95 8.55 20.27
#